data_AF-A0A1J0R6Q2-F1
#
_entry.id   AF-A0A1J0R6Q2-F1
#
_cell.length_a   1.000
_cell.length_b   1.000
_cell.length_c   1.000
_cell.angle_alpha   90.00
_cell.angle_beta   90.00
_cell.angle_gamma   90.00
#
_symmetry.space_group_name_H-M   'P 1'
#
loop_
_entity.id
_entity.type
_entity.pdbx_description
1 polymer ?
#
loop_
_entity_poly.entity_id
_entity_poly.type
_entity_poly.pdbx_seq_one_letter_code
_entity_poly.pdbx_strand_id
1 'polypeptide(L)'
;MINFILALALLLRSSTFRADGAATAGLNAAEFATLCVLERQATGNLADAYPKVNVPTAGFEELREIVAAATNAKNITSVPAADLPDESAASEAACEGDTSKKEQCKRHWDKWRAVKKAAAQRNPPRFKPLTDSQRINPAAAGFIDALHDLEDQATSLYGQLKASADNAANPEKSPAITKLSNAKYGAGKTKVEGGPAAGHGGGNNRGIGCKTPNTGTSLVHDFFCLCVTDSTSSAAKPCGFEVNNCNSGNWEACTETNKQAAWTAIETKCKEIYQGATTASHIRAGLAGFVARLQRDASADIGSNAAVYLGQSNTQACGAHATALCVDYSHAFRDTTRKSGVYWYKQLDAAADDLDTLAKEQADLKNRIRNLDALNIQARQLYKLIAAAPTATAVASSTNTNSQNANTE
;
A
#
# COMPACT_ATOMS: atom_id res chain seq x y z
N MET A 1 49.11 6.62 -19.82
CA MET A 1 48.34 5.67 -20.63
C MET A 1 48.98 4.30 -20.47
N ILE A 2 48.19 3.24 -20.28
CA ILE A 2 48.52 1.96 -19.61
C ILE A 2 48.24 2.05 -18.10
N ASN A 3 46.99 1.79 -17.73
CA ASN A 3 46.54 1.19 -16.45
C ASN A 3 44.99 1.26 -16.35
N PHE A 4 44.30 0.68 -17.33
CA PHE A 4 42.82 0.57 -17.30
C PHE A 4 42.31 -0.76 -17.91
N ILE A 5 43.11 -1.82 -17.84
CA ILE A 5 42.73 -3.17 -18.30
C ILE A 5 43.28 -4.19 -17.30
N LEU A 6 42.86 -4.14 -16.04
CA LEU A 6 43.11 -5.23 -15.10
C LEU A 6 42.14 -5.25 -13.90
N ALA A 7 40.90 -4.79 -14.10
CA ALA A 7 39.85 -4.79 -13.06
C ALA A 7 38.54 -5.44 -13.53
N LEU A 8 38.57 -6.27 -14.58
CA LEU A 8 37.39 -6.94 -15.14
C LEU A 8 37.64 -8.43 -15.42
N ALA A 9 38.33 -9.14 -14.52
CA ALA A 9 38.63 -10.57 -14.69
C ALA A 9 38.47 -11.42 -13.41
N LEU A 10 37.83 -10.90 -12.36
CA LEU A 10 37.52 -11.68 -11.16
C LEU A 10 36.08 -11.37 -10.74
N LEU A 11 35.11 -12.08 -11.31
CA LEU A 11 33.78 -12.39 -10.74
C LEU A 11 33.02 -13.35 -11.67
N LEU A 12 33.66 -14.46 -12.06
CA LEU A 12 32.97 -15.65 -12.59
C LEU A 12 33.32 -16.82 -11.69
N ARG A 13 32.82 -16.78 -10.44
CA ARG A 13 32.53 -18.01 -9.71
C ARG A 13 31.19 -18.49 -10.21
N SER A 14 31.18 -19.18 -11.34
CA SER A 14 30.09 -20.10 -11.68
C SER A 14 30.08 -21.17 -10.60
N SER A 15 29.24 -20.97 -9.58
CA SER A 15 28.84 -22.04 -8.67
C SER A 15 28.16 -23.11 -9.52
N THR A 16 28.93 -24.12 -9.89
CA THR A 16 28.41 -25.36 -10.44
C THR A 16 27.56 -26.00 -9.34
N PHE A 17 26.26 -25.70 -9.33
CA PHE A 17 25.29 -26.50 -8.61
C PHE A 17 25.30 -27.88 -9.25
N ARG A 18 25.89 -28.86 -8.56
CA ARG A 18 25.73 -30.27 -8.93
C ARG A 18 24.26 -30.63 -8.72
N ALA A 19 23.63 -31.14 -9.77
CA ALA A 19 22.29 -31.70 -9.70
C ALA A 19 22.40 -33.15 -9.23
N ASP A 20 22.22 -33.38 -7.92
CA ASP A 20 22.04 -34.72 -7.36
C ASP A 20 20.54 -35.05 -7.39
N GLY A 21 20.11 -35.90 -8.34
CA GLY A 21 18.71 -36.29 -8.50
C GLY A 21 18.52 -37.46 -9.46
N ALA A 22 17.46 -38.25 -9.27
CA ALA A 22 17.07 -39.29 -10.22
C ALA A 22 16.76 -38.69 -11.60
N ALA A 23 16.88 -39.47 -12.69
CA ALA A 23 16.49 -39.02 -14.02
C ALA A 23 15.06 -38.44 -13.98
N THR A 24 14.84 -37.26 -14.55
CA THR A 24 13.60 -36.44 -14.51
C THR A 24 13.31 -35.62 -13.24
N ALA A 25 14.11 -35.75 -12.18
CA ALA A 25 14.00 -34.86 -11.03
C ALA A 25 14.51 -33.44 -11.36
N GLY A 26 13.70 -32.43 -11.05
CA GLY A 26 14.08 -31.02 -11.17
C GLY A 26 14.08 -30.43 -12.58
N LEU A 27 13.52 -31.13 -13.58
CA LEU A 27 13.49 -30.66 -14.98
C LEU A 27 12.82 -29.28 -15.18
N ASN A 28 11.90 -28.90 -14.29
CA ASN A 28 11.20 -27.63 -14.26
C ASN A 28 11.52 -26.82 -12.99
N ALA A 29 12.52 -27.22 -12.18
CA ALA A 29 12.79 -26.57 -10.89
C ALA A 29 13.13 -25.09 -11.03
N ALA A 30 13.79 -24.73 -12.13
CA ALA A 30 14.24 -23.38 -12.37
C ALA A 30 13.08 -22.46 -12.82
N GLU A 31 12.19 -22.97 -13.68
CA GLU A 31 10.94 -22.33 -14.08
C GLU A 31 9.97 -22.21 -12.89
N PHE A 32 9.91 -23.25 -12.07
CA PHE A 32 9.16 -23.26 -10.82
C PHE A 32 9.63 -22.13 -9.88
N ALA A 33 10.94 -22.01 -9.65
CA ALA A 33 11.49 -20.95 -8.82
C ALA A 33 11.14 -19.55 -9.36
N THR A 34 11.16 -19.36 -10.68
CA THR A 34 10.76 -18.10 -11.31
C THR A 34 9.28 -17.77 -11.06
N LEU A 35 8.36 -18.73 -11.23
CA LEU A 35 6.96 -18.51 -10.90
C LEU A 35 6.74 -18.32 -9.39
N CYS A 36 7.54 -18.97 -8.54
CA CYS A 36 7.42 -18.78 -7.09
C CYS A 36 7.70 -17.35 -6.66
N VAL A 37 8.66 -16.65 -7.27
CA VAL A 37 8.84 -15.22 -6.99
C VAL A 37 7.53 -14.45 -7.21
N LEU A 38 6.86 -14.67 -8.35
CA LEU A 38 5.59 -14.01 -8.69
C LEU A 38 4.44 -14.43 -7.77
N GLU A 39 4.35 -15.71 -7.40
CA GLU A 39 3.37 -16.23 -6.44
C GLU A 39 3.51 -15.57 -5.07
N ARG A 40 4.75 -15.44 -4.58
CA ARG A 40 5.03 -14.81 -3.30
C ARG A 40 4.69 -13.33 -3.32
N GLN A 41 4.97 -12.64 -4.43
CA GLN A 41 4.51 -11.26 -4.62
C GLN A 41 2.98 -11.15 -4.62
N ALA A 42 2.27 -12.10 -5.22
CA ALA A 42 0.81 -12.15 -5.26
C ALA A 42 0.15 -12.49 -3.90
N THR A 43 0.94 -12.87 -2.90
CA THR A 43 0.45 -13.36 -1.59
C THR A 43 0.84 -12.45 -0.42
N GLY A 44 1.91 -11.67 -0.55
CA GLY A 44 2.44 -10.89 0.56
C GLY A 44 1.45 -9.83 1.07
N ASN A 45 1.50 -9.58 2.37
CA ASN A 45 0.75 -8.51 2.99
C ASN A 45 1.38 -7.16 2.61
N LEU A 46 0.59 -6.29 1.97
CA LEU A 46 1.09 -4.98 1.55
C LEU A 46 1.57 -4.12 2.72
N ALA A 47 1.00 -4.30 3.92
CA ALA A 47 1.40 -3.55 5.11
C ALA A 47 2.86 -3.84 5.53
N ASP A 48 3.44 -4.97 5.13
CA ASP A 48 4.82 -5.33 5.45
C ASP A 48 5.83 -4.41 4.73
N ALA A 49 5.53 -4.02 3.49
CA ALA A 49 6.37 -3.13 2.69
C ALA A 49 5.88 -1.67 2.68
N TYR A 50 4.58 -1.46 2.87
CA TYR A 50 3.89 -0.18 2.82
C TYR A 50 3.08 0.07 4.10
N PRO A 51 3.73 0.19 5.27
CA PRO A 51 3.02 0.33 6.55
C PRO A 51 2.07 1.54 6.53
N LYS A 52 0.87 1.37 7.11
CA LYS A 52 -0.12 2.44 7.19
C LYS A 52 0.50 3.67 7.87
N VAL A 53 0.40 4.82 7.21
CA VAL A 53 0.90 6.09 7.73
C VAL A 53 -0.14 6.67 8.68
N ASN A 54 0.23 6.82 9.96
CA ASN A 54 -0.63 7.45 10.96
C ASN A 54 -0.41 8.96 10.98
N VAL A 55 -1.49 9.73 11.04
CA VAL A 55 -1.45 11.20 11.18
C VAL A 55 -1.33 11.55 12.68
N PRO A 56 -0.22 12.16 13.13
CA PRO A 56 -0.03 12.50 14.54
C PRO A 56 -1.10 13.50 15.03
N THR A 57 -1.68 13.26 16.21
CA THR A 57 -2.65 14.17 16.83
C THR A 57 -1.98 15.22 17.70
N ALA A 58 -0.85 14.89 18.31
CA ALA A 58 -0.24 15.67 19.39
C ALA A 58 0.08 17.13 19.00
N GLY A 59 0.63 17.35 17.81
CA GLY A 59 0.95 18.71 17.32
C GLY A 59 -0.29 19.55 17.04
N PHE A 60 -1.36 18.91 16.56
CA PHE A 60 -2.64 19.56 16.32
C PHE A 60 -3.40 19.87 17.61
N GLU A 61 -3.40 18.94 18.57
CA GLU A 61 -3.97 19.15 19.90
C GLU A 61 -3.22 20.25 20.65
N GLU A 62 -1.89 20.32 20.50
CA GLU A 62 -1.09 21.41 21.06
C GLU A 62 -1.44 22.77 20.47
N LEU A 63 -1.62 22.87 19.14
CA LEU A 63 -2.07 24.12 18.51
C LEU A 63 -3.40 24.59 19.10
N ARG A 64 -4.34 23.67 19.30
CA ARG A 64 -5.63 23.98 19.93
C ARG A 64 -5.48 24.39 21.39
N GLU A 65 -4.56 23.77 22.13
CA GLU A 65 -4.22 24.20 23.50
C GLU A 65 -3.70 25.64 23.53
N ILE A 66 -2.84 26.01 22.58
CA ILE A 66 -2.34 27.38 22.42
C ILE A 66 -3.49 28.37 22.14
N VAL A 67 -4.38 28.00 21.21
CA VAL A 67 -5.57 28.79 20.87
C VAL A 67 -6.45 28.99 22.10
N ALA A 68 -6.69 27.93 22.90
CA ALA A 68 -7.46 28.02 24.14
C ALA A 68 -6.81 28.97 25.16
N ALA A 69 -5.47 28.94 25.27
CA ALA A 69 -4.74 29.79 26.20
C ALA A 69 -4.77 31.27 25.82
N ALA A 70 -4.75 31.59 24.52
CA ALA A 70 -4.62 32.96 24.00
C ALA A 70 -5.93 33.62 23.57
N THR A 71 -6.99 32.86 23.32
CA THR A 71 -8.28 33.41 22.87
C THR A 71 -9.11 34.03 24.00
N ASN A 72 -10.17 34.75 23.63
CA ASN A 72 -11.15 35.29 24.57
C ASN A 72 -11.80 34.16 25.39
N ALA A 73 -11.70 34.25 26.72
CA ALA A 73 -12.27 33.27 27.64
C ALA A 73 -13.75 33.00 27.36
N LYS A 74 -14.51 34.02 26.94
CA LYS A 74 -15.94 33.91 26.65
C LYS A 74 -16.27 32.82 25.62
N ASN A 75 -15.45 32.69 24.57
CA ASN A 75 -15.64 31.67 23.52
C ASN A 75 -15.41 30.25 24.04
N ILE A 76 -14.49 30.08 25.00
CA ILE A 76 -14.20 28.78 25.62
C ILE A 76 -15.21 28.47 26.73
N THR A 77 -15.68 29.46 27.48
CA THR A 77 -16.67 29.25 28.54
C THR A 77 -18.07 29.01 27.99
N SER A 78 -18.38 29.46 26.76
CA SER A 78 -19.70 29.30 26.14
C SER A 78 -20.01 27.88 25.64
N VAL A 79 -19.02 26.98 25.63
CA VAL A 79 -19.20 25.56 25.25
C VAL A 79 -19.02 24.63 26.46
N PRO A 80 -19.74 23.51 26.56
CA PRO A 80 -19.59 22.57 27.69
C PRO A 80 -18.19 21.98 27.80
N ALA A 81 -17.76 21.63 29.02
CA ALA A 81 -16.48 20.96 29.27
C ALA A 81 -16.60 19.43 29.22
N ALA A 82 -17.63 18.88 29.87
CA ALA A 82 -17.87 17.44 29.99
C ALA A 82 -18.09 16.77 28.63
N ASP A 83 -17.80 15.47 28.55
CA ASP A 83 -18.19 14.67 27.39
C ASP A 83 -19.70 14.68 27.22
N LEU A 84 -20.14 14.82 25.97
CA LEU A 84 -21.54 14.83 25.60
C LEU A 84 -21.85 13.52 24.88
N PRO A 85 -22.97 12.86 25.21
CA PRO A 85 -23.35 11.59 24.57
C PRO A 85 -23.68 11.77 23.08
N ASP A 86 -24.16 12.96 22.69
CA ASP A 86 -24.39 13.35 21.30
C ASP A 86 -23.94 14.80 21.09
N GLU A 87 -22.75 14.97 20.52
CA GLU A 87 -22.19 16.30 20.22
C GLU A 87 -22.99 17.00 19.10
N SER A 88 -23.61 16.25 18.17
CA SER A 88 -24.39 16.82 17.07
C SER A 88 -25.69 17.42 17.59
N ALA A 89 -26.43 16.69 18.43
CA ALA A 89 -27.66 17.18 19.05
C ALA A 89 -27.38 18.38 19.97
N ALA A 90 -26.25 18.37 20.70
CA ALA A 90 -25.84 19.49 21.53
C ALA A 90 -25.51 20.76 20.72
N SER A 91 -24.80 20.61 19.60
CA SER A 91 -24.52 21.71 18.65
C SER A 91 -25.82 22.25 18.03
N GLU A 92 -26.75 21.35 17.67
CA GLU A 92 -28.08 21.69 17.13
C GLU A 92 -28.89 22.55 18.11
N ALA A 93 -28.98 22.13 19.38
CA ALA A 93 -29.72 22.82 20.43
C ALA A 93 -29.07 24.16 20.80
N ALA A 94 -27.74 24.22 20.87
CA ALA A 94 -27.01 25.46 21.17
C ALA A 94 -27.21 26.55 20.11
N CYS A 95 -27.54 26.17 18.87
CA CYS A 95 -27.70 27.06 17.73
C CYS A 95 -29.16 27.22 17.26
N GLU A 96 -30.14 26.70 18.00
CA GLU A 96 -31.55 26.71 17.59
C GLU A 96 -32.11 28.14 17.38
N GLY A 97 -31.66 29.11 18.19
CA GLY A 97 -32.11 30.51 18.12
C GLY A 97 -31.53 31.33 16.96
N ASP A 98 -30.56 30.80 16.20
CA ASP A 98 -29.77 31.55 15.22
C ASP A 98 -30.16 31.21 13.77
N THR A 99 -31.46 31.31 13.46
CA THR A 99 -32.08 30.75 12.23
C THR A 99 -31.50 31.25 10.91
N SER A 100 -30.93 32.46 10.87
CA SER A 100 -30.29 33.02 9.66
C SER A 100 -28.79 32.68 9.52
N LYS A 101 -28.15 32.19 10.60
CA LYS A 101 -26.71 31.91 10.68
C LYS A 101 -26.40 30.57 11.33
N LYS A 102 -27.36 29.64 11.35
CA LYS A 102 -27.30 28.39 12.10
C LYS A 102 -26.02 27.59 11.81
N GLU A 103 -25.63 27.49 10.55
CA GLU A 103 -24.43 26.78 10.10
C GLU A 103 -23.14 27.47 10.54
N GLN A 104 -23.15 28.81 10.62
CA GLN A 104 -22.02 29.58 11.14
C GLN A 104 -21.92 29.41 12.67
N CYS A 105 -23.05 29.42 13.38
CA CYS A 105 -23.12 29.12 14.80
C CYS A 105 -22.56 27.72 15.10
N LYS A 106 -23.02 26.69 14.37
CA LYS A 106 -22.55 25.31 14.54
C LYS A 106 -21.04 25.18 14.34
N ARG A 107 -20.51 25.75 13.25
CA ARG A 107 -19.04 25.76 13.02
C ARG A 107 -18.28 26.43 14.16
N HIS A 108 -18.79 27.55 14.67
CA HIS A 108 -18.18 28.26 15.78
C HIS A 108 -18.23 27.42 17.07
N TRP A 109 -19.39 26.80 17.35
CA TRP A 109 -19.58 25.93 18.50
C TRP A 109 -18.64 24.72 18.44
N ASP A 110 -18.61 24.01 17.31
CA ASP A 110 -17.78 22.82 17.10
C ASP A 110 -16.27 23.15 17.25
N LYS A 111 -15.83 24.29 16.70
CA LYS A 111 -14.45 24.79 16.86
C LYS A 111 -14.08 24.95 18.33
N TRP A 112 -14.85 25.74 19.07
CA TRP A 112 -14.51 26.01 20.47
C TRP A 112 -14.69 24.80 21.37
N ARG A 113 -15.65 23.91 21.05
CA ARG A 113 -15.81 22.63 21.71
C ARG A 113 -14.56 21.78 21.55
N ALA A 114 -14.04 21.65 20.33
CA ALA A 114 -12.84 20.89 20.06
C ALA A 114 -11.58 21.49 20.72
N VAL A 115 -11.44 22.82 20.69
CA VAL A 115 -10.37 23.56 21.39
C VAL A 115 -10.42 23.32 22.89
N LYS A 116 -11.61 23.39 23.51
CA LYS A 116 -11.79 23.16 24.94
C LYS A 116 -11.47 21.72 25.34
N LYS A 117 -11.91 20.72 24.56
CA LYS A 117 -11.58 19.30 24.80
C LYS A 117 -10.07 19.08 24.74
N ALA A 118 -9.39 19.61 23.72
CA ALA A 118 -7.94 19.49 23.60
C ALA A 118 -7.21 20.11 24.81
N ALA A 119 -7.62 21.30 25.25
CA ALA A 119 -7.03 21.95 26.42
C ALA A 119 -7.28 21.19 27.73
N ALA A 120 -8.39 20.45 27.85
CA ALA A 120 -8.71 19.66 29.04
C ALA A 120 -7.93 18.34 29.15
N GLN A 121 -7.28 17.88 28.08
CA GLN A 121 -6.53 16.62 28.08
C GLN A 121 -5.25 16.67 28.94
N ARG A 122 -4.80 17.85 29.39
CA ARG A 122 -3.58 18.01 30.20
C ARG A 122 -3.84 18.82 31.46
N ASN A 123 -3.49 18.24 32.61
CA ASN A 123 -3.52 18.92 33.90
C ASN A 123 -2.17 18.71 34.64
N PRO A 124 -1.33 19.75 34.80
CA PRO A 124 -1.56 21.13 34.39
C PRO A 124 -1.47 21.34 32.87
N PRO A 125 -2.10 22.39 32.32
CA PRO A 125 -1.92 22.79 30.93
C PRO A 125 -0.44 23.11 30.64
N ARG A 126 0.03 22.74 29.45
CA ARG A 126 1.35 23.07 28.93
C ARG A 126 1.47 24.57 28.62
N PHE A 127 0.39 25.17 28.12
CA PHE A 127 0.32 26.61 27.87
C PHE A 127 -0.53 27.28 28.95
N LYS A 128 0.09 28.19 29.70
CA LYS A 128 -0.62 28.94 30.74
C LYS A 128 -1.68 29.84 30.08
N PRO A 129 -2.94 29.85 30.57
CA PRO A 129 -3.93 30.82 30.14
C PRO A 129 -3.39 32.25 30.30
N LEU A 130 -3.47 33.05 29.23
CA LEU A 130 -3.16 34.48 29.29
C LEU A 130 -4.18 35.22 30.14
N THR A 131 -3.79 36.36 30.72
CA THR A 131 -4.73 37.18 31.48
C THR A 131 -5.77 37.83 30.57
N ASP A 132 -6.92 38.21 31.12
CA ASP A 132 -7.95 38.90 30.33
C ASP A 132 -7.42 40.19 29.70
N SER A 133 -6.58 40.94 30.42
CA SER A 133 -5.92 42.15 29.90
C SER A 133 -5.00 41.89 28.71
N GLN A 134 -4.35 40.72 28.62
CA GLN A 134 -3.55 40.33 27.46
C GLN A 134 -4.43 39.93 26.28
N ARG A 135 -5.54 39.22 26.54
CA ARG A 135 -6.46 38.70 25.52
C ARG A 135 -7.31 39.76 24.84
N ILE A 136 -7.61 40.86 25.53
CA ILE A 136 -8.38 41.98 24.96
C ILE A 136 -7.49 43.15 24.48
N ASN A 137 -6.16 42.99 24.53
CA ASN A 137 -5.23 44.05 24.16
C ASN A 137 -5.32 44.37 22.65
N PRO A 138 -5.67 45.61 22.25
CA PRO A 138 -5.72 45.99 20.84
C PRO A 138 -4.38 45.78 20.11
N ALA A 139 -3.25 45.92 20.79
CA ALA A 139 -1.92 45.68 20.21
C ALA A 139 -1.65 44.20 19.89
N ALA A 140 -2.41 43.28 20.49
CA ALA A 140 -2.32 41.84 20.23
C ALA A 140 -3.37 41.32 19.24
N ALA A 141 -4.36 42.14 18.86
CA ALA A 141 -5.53 41.71 18.09
C ALA A 141 -5.13 40.98 16.79
N GLY A 142 -4.24 41.57 15.99
CA GLY A 142 -3.78 40.94 14.74
C GLY A 142 -3.05 39.60 14.94
N PHE A 143 -2.35 39.40 16.06
CA PHE A 143 -1.72 38.11 16.36
C PHE A 143 -2.74 37.07 16.82
N ILE A 144 -3.79 37.48 17.52
CA ILE A 144 -4.90 36.61 17.93
C ILE A 144 -5.68 36.16 16.68
N ASP A 145 -5.99 37.08 15.78
CA ASP A 145 -6.67 36.78 14.51
C ASP A 145 -5.83 35.80 13.67
N ALA A 146 -4.53 36.07 13.50
CA ALA A 146 -3.62 35.17 12.82
C ALA A 146 -3.54 33.77 13.47
N LEU A 147 -3.65 33.70 14.81
CA LEU A 147 -3.67 32.43 15.53
C LEU A 147 -4.96 31.64 15.27
N HIS A 148 -6.10 32.32 15.13
CA HIS A 148 -7.37 31.69 14.78
C HIS A 148 -7.36 31.19 13.32
N ASP A 149 -6.78 31.96 12.41
CA ASP A 149 -6.60 31.56 11.01
C ASP A 149 -5.68 30.33 10.89
N LEU A 150 -4.60 30.26 11.68
CA LEU A 150 -3.75 29.07 11.74
C LEU A 150 -4.50 27.85 12.27
N GLU A 151 -5.41 28.00 13.23
CA GLU A 151 -6.23 26.91 13.75
C GLU A 151 -7.21 26.38 12.70
N ASP A 152 -7.83 27.26 11.92
CA ASP A 152 -8.74 26.86 10.83
C ASP A 152 -7.96 26.14 9.72
N GLN A 153 -6.78 26.65 9.35
CA GLN A 153 -5.88 26.00 8.40
C GLN A 153 -5.43 24.63 8.89
N ALA A 154 -5.01 24.52 10.16
CA ALA A 154 -4.58 23.28 10.76
C ALA A 154 -5.71 22.26 10.85
N THR A 155 -6.94 22.69 11.20
CA THR A 155 -8.12 21.83 11.26
C THR A 155 -8.46 21.25 9.90
N SER A 156 -8.49 22.10 8.85
CA SER A 156 -8.74 21.66 7.48
C SER A 156 -7.65 20.70 6.99
N LEU A 157 -6.37 21.06 7.18
CA LEU A 157 -5.25 20.21 6.79
C LEU A 157 -5.30 18.86 7.51
N TYR A 158 -5.49 18.85 8.82
CA TYR A 158 -5.56 17.63 9.62
C TYR A 158 -6.68 16.69 9.15
N GLY A 159 -7.87 17.23 8.83
CA GLY A 159 -8.97 16.47 8.25
C GLY A 159 -8.60 15.84 6.91
N GLN A 160 -7.96 16.60 6.01
CA GLN A 160 -7.49 16.09 4.72
C GLN A 160 -6.40 15.03 4.87
N LEU A 161 -5.47 15.20 5.82
CA LEU A 161 -4.42 14.22 6.10
C LEU A 161 -5.02 12.90 6.57
N LYS A 162 -5.99 12.94 7.50
CA LYS A 162 -6.71 11.74 7.95
C LYS A 162 -7.44 11.04 6.81
N ALA A 163 -8.18 11.80 6.00
CA ALA A 163 -8.86 11.25 4.84
C ALA A 163 -7.90 10.57 3.85
N SER A 164 -6.72 11.16 3.61
CA SER A 164 -5.68 10.55 2.78
C SER A 164 -5.11 9.27 3.42
N ALA A 165 -4.80 9.30 4.71
CA ALA A 165 -4.26 8.17 5.47
C ALA A 165 -5.20 6.96 5.54
N ASP A 166 -6.51 7.20 5.59
CA ASP A 166 -7.52 6.15 5.66
C ASP A 166 -7.95 5.62 4.28
N ASN A 167 -7.66 6.37 3.21
CA ASN A 167 -8.02 6.03 1.83
C ASN A 167 -6.79 5.82 0.93
N ALA A 168 -6.37 6.82 0.15
CA ALA A 168 -5.40 6.67 -0.93
C ALA A 168 -4.01 6.18 -0.45
N ALA A 169 -3.58 6.57 0.76
CA ALA A 169 -2.31 6.14 1.34
C ALA A 169 -2.43 4.85 2.20
N ASN A 170 -3.63 4.27 2.28
CA ASN A 170 -3.91 3.08 3.08
C ASN A 170 -3.60 1.80 2.26
N PRO A 171 -2.61 0.98 2.68
CA PRO A 171 -2.28 -0.26 1.95
C PRO A 171 -3.48 -1.22 1.84
N GLU A 172 -4.35 -1.28 2.84
CA GLU A 172 -5.52 -2.17 2.86
C GLU A 172 -6.63 -1.76 1.88
N LYS A 173 -6.58 -0.51 1.39
CA LYS A 173 -7.51 0.03 0.38
C LYS A 173 -6.90 0.06 -1.01
N SER A 174 -5.64 -0.37 -1.16
CA SER A 174 -4.96 -0.36 -2.45
C SER A 174 -5.68 -1.28 -3.44
N PRO A 175 -5.98 -0.80 -4.67
CA PRO A 175 -6.50 -1.65 -5.74
C PRO A 175 -5.57 -2.81 -6.12
N ALA A 176 -4.28 -2.74 -5.73
CA ALA A 176 -3.30 -3.78 -5.94
C ALA A 176 -3.75 -5.13 -5.34
N ILE A 177 -4.42 -5.12 -4.17
CA ILE A 177 -4.85 -6.36 -3.48
C ILE A 177 -5.71 -7.24 -4.39
N THR A 178 -6.71 -6.65 -5.03
CA THR A 178 -7.59 -7.38 -5.96
C THR A 178 -6.82 -7.90 -7.16
N LYS A 179 -5.91 -7.10 -7.72
CA LYS A 179 -5.10 -7.49 -8.88
C LYS A 179 -4.13 -8.63 -8.55
N LEU A 180 -3.50 -8.59 -7.39
CA LEU A 180 -2.64 -9.67 -6.89
C LEU A 180 -3.45 -10.96 -6.69
N SER A 181 -4.63 -10.89 -6.09
CA SER A 181 -5.54 -12.05 -5.96
C SER A 181 -5.95 -12.60 -7.33
N ASN A 182 -6.33 -11.73 -8.26
CA ASN A 182 -6.70 -12.10 -9.62
C ASN A 182 -5.53 -12.74 -10.39
N ALA A 183 -4.30 -12.26 -10.20
CA ALA A 183 -3.13 -12.90 -10.80
C ALA A 183 -2.92 -14.31 -10.24
N LYS A 184 -3.08 -14.47 -8.92
CA LYS A 184 -2.85 -15.75 -8.25
C LYS A 184 -3.90 -16.79 -8.62
N TYR A 185 -5.18 -16.46 -8.45
CA TYR A 185 -6.30 -17.41 -8.54
C TYR A 185 -7.17 -17.21 -9.79
N GLY A 186 -6.93 -16.17 -10.59
CA GLY A 186 -7.77 -15.83 -11.73
C GLY A 186 -8.89 -14.84 -11.39
N ALA A 187 -9.56 -14.35 -12.43
CA ALA A 187 -10.49 -13.23 -12.35
C ALA A 187 -11.61 -13.47 -11.31
N GLY A 188 -11.70 -12.60 -10.30
CA GLY A 188 -12.74 -12.61 -9.28
C GLY A 188 -12.60 -13.73 -8.24
N LYS A 189 -11.47 -14.46 -8.26
CA LYS A 189 -11.23 -15.62 -7.39
C LYS A 189 -10.24 -15.27 -6.29
N THR A 190 -10.42 -15.94 -5.15
CA THR A 190 -9.60 -15.74 -3.93
C THR A 190 -9.03 -17.04 -3.39
N LYS A 191 -9.32 -18.17 -4.04
CA LYS A 191 -8.89 -19.51 -3.63
C LYS A 191 -8.87 -20.47 -4.81
N VAL A 192 -8.24 -21.62 -4.60
CA VAL A 192 -8.33 -22.76 -5.51
C VAL A 192 -9.75 -23.33 -5.48
N GLU A 193 -10.34 -23.48 -6.66
CA GLU A 193 -11.71 -23.95 -6.87
C GLU A 193 -11.82 -24.79 -8.15
N GLY A 194 -12.88 -25.61 -8.22
CA GLY A 194 -13.29 -26.36 -9.40
C GLY A 194 -13.13 -27.88 -9.25
N GLY A 195 -14.16 -28.63 -9.62
CA GLY A 195 -14.17 -30.09 -9.60
C GLY A 195 -13.44 -30.74 -10.78
N PRO A 196 -13.64 -32.05 -10.99
CA PRO A 196 -13.14 -32.80 -12.15
C PRO A 196 -13.30 -32.04 -13.47
N ALA A 197 -12.23 -31.98 -14.26
CA ALA A 197 -12.12 -31.27 -15.55
C ALA A 197 -12.43 -29.75 -15.57
N ALA A 198 -12.74 -29.11 -14.44
CA ALA A 198 -13.14 -27.70 -14.36
C ALA A 198 -12.20 -26.85 -13.47
N GLY A 199 -12.26 -25.52 -13.61
CA GLY A 199 -11.52 -24.59 -12.75
C GLY A 199 -10.00 -24.68 -12.91
N HIS A 200 -9.26 -24.59 -11.79
CA HIS A 200 -7.80 -24.68 -11.82
C HIS A 200 -7.35 -26.09 -12.21
N GLY A 201 -6.39 -26.19 -13.12
CA GLY A 201 -6.06 -27.47 -13.75
C GLY A 201 -7.23 -28.05 -14.55
N GLY A 202 -8.18 -27.23 -15.02
CA GLY A 202 -9.30 -27.68 -15.84
C GLY A 202 -8.86 -28.21 -17.21
N GLY A 203 -9.74 -28.97 -17.88
CA GLY A 203 -9.48 -29.64 -19.15
C GLY A 203 -9.68 -31.15 -19.07
N ASN A 204 -10.17 -31.76 -20.16
CA ASN A 204 -10.47 -33.20 -20.22
C ASN A 204 -9.21 -34.08 -20.30
N ASN A 205 -8.05 -33.47 -20.47
CA ASN A 205 -6.74 -34.04 -20.26
C ASN A 205 -5.74 -32.90 -20.09
N ARG A 206 -4.51 -33.25 -19.71
CA ARG A 206 -3.47 -32.25 -19.46
C ARG A 206 -3.09 -31.43 -20.70
N GLY A 207 -2.96 -32.06 -21.87
CA GLY A 207 -2.60 -31.34 -23.10
C GLY A 207 -3.63 -30.28 -23.50
N ILE A 208 -4.89 -30.45 -23.11
CA ILE A 208 -5.95 -29.44 -23.26
C ILE A 208 -5.91 -28.43 -22.11
N GLY A 209 -5.67 -28.89 -20.87
CA GLY A 209 -5.60 -28.01 -19.71
C GLY A 209 -4.41 -27.05 -19.73
N CYS A 210 -3.29 -27.48 -20.32
CA CYS A 210 -2.03 -26.73 -20.35
C CYS A 210 -1.78 -26.03 -21.68
N LYS A 211 -2.88 -25.64 -22.35
CA LYS A 211 -2.92 -24.67 -23.43
C LYS A 211 -4.18 -23.80 -23.35
N THR A 212 -4.39 -22.95 -24.35
CA THR A 212 -5.59 -22.12 -24.49
C THR A 212 -6.88 -22.95 -24.47
N PRO A 213 -7.95 -22.47 -23.80
CA PRO A 213 -8.10 -21.15 -23.18
C PRO A 213 -7.64 -21.06 -21.71
N ASN A 214 -7.02 -22.10 -21.16
CA ASN A 214 -6.82 -22.21 -19.72
C ASN A 214 -5.49 -21.63 -19.23
N THR A 215 -4.43 -21.73 -20.02
CA THR A 215 -3.10 -21.23 -19.65
C THR A 215 -3.06 -19.71 -19.53
N GLY A 216 -2.28 -19.23 -18.57
CA GLY A 216 -2.11 -17.80 -18.34
C GLY A 216 -3.29 -17.11 -17.65
N THR A 217 -4.34 -17.85 -17.29
CA THR A 217 -5.52 -17.32 -16.58
C THR A 217 -5.27 -17.08 -15.10
N SER A 218 -4.32 -17.80 -14.49
CA SER A 218 -3.89 -17.64 -13.11
C SER A 218 -2.52 -18.30 -12.89
N LEU A 219 -1.75 -17.83 -11.92
CA LEU A 219 -0.51 -18.49 -11.51
C LEU A 219 -0.78 -19.91 -11.02
N VAL A 220 -1.83 -20.11 -10.22
CA VAL A 220 -2.20 -21.43 -9.70
C VAL A 220 -2.38 -22.44 -10.84
N HIS A 221 -3.12 -22.08 -11.90
CA HIS A 221 -3.31 -22.97 -13.04
C HIS A 221 -1.98 -23.31 -13.74
N ASP A 222 -1.13 -22.32 -13.94
CA ASP A 222 0.15 -22.51 -14.61
C ASP A 222 1.12 -23.37 -13.77
N PHE A 223 1.11 -23.26 -12.44
CA PHE A 223 1.85 -24.17 -11.55
C PHE A 223 1.37 -25.61 -11.66
N PHE A 224 0.07 -25.84 -11.81
CA PHE A 224 -0.46 -27.19 -12.01
C PHE A 224 0.10 -27.80 -13.28
N CYS A 225 0.10 -27.03 -14.36
CA CYS A 225 0.68 -27.42 -15.64
C CYS A 225 2.20 -27.66 -15.60
N LEU A 226 2.92 -26.95 -14.74
CA LEU A 226 4.36 -27.09 -14.61
C LEU A 226 4.79 -28.24 -13.70
N CYS A 227 4.03 -28.52 -12.62
CA CYS A 227 4.52 -29.32 -11.50
C CYS A 227 3.75 -30.59 -11.18
N VAL A 228 2.44 -30.65 -11.44
CA VAL A 228 1.65 -31.85 -11.14
C VAL A 228 2.03 -32.93 -12.15
N THR A 229 2.19 -34.20 -11.76
CA THR A 229 2.42 -35.32 -12.70
C THR A 229 1.15 -36.16 -12.84
N ASP A 230 1.03 -36.93 -13.92
CA ASP A 230 -0.01 -37.96 -14.01
C ASP A 230 0.36 -39.23 -13.21
N SER A 231 -0.50 -40.25 -13.27
CA SER A 231 -0.29 -41.54 -12.60
C SER A 231 0.87 -42.36 -13.15
N THR A 232 1.24 -42.16 -14.42
CA THR A 232 2.34 -42.87 -15.09
C THR A 232 3.71 -42.32 -14.70
N SER A 233 3.75 -41.07 -14.22
CA SER A 233 4.95 -40.38 -13.74
C SER A 233 4.82 -39.94 -12.27
N SER A 234 4.00 -40.61 -11.47
CA SER A 234 3.63 -40.18 -10.10
C SER A 234 4.80 -40.05 -9.12
N ALA A 235 5.91 -40.77 -9.37
CA ALA A 235 7.15 -40.66 -8.59
C ALA A 235 8.11 -39.57 -9.10
N ALA A 236 7.82 -38.96 -10.26
CA ALA A 236 8.67 -37.92 -10.82
C ALA A 236 8.51 -36.61 -10.04
N LYS A 237 9.61 -35.86 -9.95
CA LYS A 237 9.69 -34.59 -9.20
C LYS A 237 10.09 -33.47 -10.15
N PRO A 238 9.27 -33.13 -11.16
CA PRO A 238 9.64 -32.20 -12.22
C PRO A 238 10.02 -30.82 -11.65
N CYS A 239 9.28 -30.32 -10.66
CA CYS A 239 9.59 -29.06 -9.97
C CYS A 239 10.57 -29.21 -8.79
N GLY A 240 11.22 -30.38 -8.64
CA GLY A 240 12.17 -30.68 -7.56
C GLY A 240 11.54 -31.24 -6.28
N PHE A 241 10.21 -31.39 -6.25
CA PHE A 241 9.47 -31.99 -5.14
C PHE A 241 8.26 -32.76 -5.68
N GLU A 242 7.65 -33.57 -4.82
CA GLU A 242 6.48 -34.37 -5.15
C GLU A 242 5.20 -33.54 -4.96
N VAL A 243 4.31 -33.58 -5.96
CA VAL A 243 2.99 -32.96 -5.90
C VAL A 243 1.94 -34.08 -5.95
N ASN A 244 1.43 -34.45 -4.78
CA ASN A 244 0.48 -35.54 -4.61
C ASN A 244 -0.98 -35.13 -4.85
N ASN A 245 -1.86 -36.13 -4.90
CA ASN A 245 -3.32 -36.04 -4.89
C ASN A 245 -4.00 -35.72 -6.23
N CYS A 246 -3.31 -35.14 -7.21
CA CYS A 246 -3.76 -35.15 -8.61
C CYS A 246 -3.03 -36.23 -9.46
N ASN A 247 -2.37 -37.19 -8.81
CA ASN A 247 -1.52 -38.22 -9.43
C ASN A 247 -2.11 -39.65 -9.35
N SER A 248 -3.22 -39.89 -8.65
CA SER A 248 -3.79 -41.23 -8.45
C SER A 248 -4.83 -41.66 -9.49
N GLY A 249 -5.01 -40.86 -10.55
CA GLY A 249 -5.96 -41.05 -11.65
C GLY A 249 -5.75 -39.98 -12.72
N ASN A 250 -6.43 -40.09 -13.87
CA ASN A 250 -6.25 -39.13 -14.96
C ASN A 250 -6.49 -37.68 -14.46
N TRP A 251 -5.77 -36.70 -15.02
CA TRP A 251 -5.86 -35.26 -14.73
C TRP A 251 -7.30 -34.75 -14.54
N GLU A 252 -8.22 -35.24 -15.35
CA GLU A 252 -9.64 -34.90 -15.33
C GLU A 252 -10.39 -35.40 -14.09
N ALA A 253 -9.89 -36.40 -13.38
CA ALA A 253 -10.48 -36.93 -12.15
C ALA A 253 -10.04 -36.16 -10.89
N CYS A 254 -9.16 -35.16 -11.01
CA CYS A 254 -8.69 -34.43 -9.84
C CYS A 254 -9.83 -33.60 -9.21
N THR A 255 -10.21 -33.96 -7.99
CA THR A 255 -11.27 -33.29 -7.21
C THR A 255 -10.78 -31.93 -6.70
N GLU A 256 -11.70 -31.08 -6.27
CA GLU A 256 -11.33 -29.77 -5.69
C GLU A 256 -10.42 -29.92 -4.45
N THR A 257 -10.72 -30.88 -3.56
CA THR A 257 -9.89 -31.18 -2.39
C THR A 257 -8.47 -31.58 -2.78
N ASN A 258 -8.34 -32.40 -3.82
CA ASN A 258 -7.04 -32.84 -4.32
C ASN A 258 -6.24 -31.68 -4.92
N LYS A 259 -6.91 -30.77 -5.63
CA LYS A 259 -6.28 -29.53 -6.13
C LYS A 259 -5.82 -28.63 -4.99
N GLN A 260 -6.64 -28.45 -3.96
CA GLN A 260 -6.25 -27.66 -2.79
C GLN A 260 -5.02 -28.25 -2.08
N ALA A 261 -4.94 -29.58 -1.97
CA ALA A 261 -3.77 -30.25 -1.40
C ALA A 261 -2.53 -30.10 -2.28
N ALA A 262 -2.65 -30.29 -3.60
CA ALA A 262 -1.58 -30.08 -4.57
C ALA A 262 -1.06 -28.63 -4.52
N TRP A 263 -1.97 -27.65 -4.49
CA TRP A 263 -1.64 -26.24 -4.35
C TRP A 263 -0.92 -25.95 -3.04
N THR A 264 -1.38 -26.51 -1.92
CA THR A 264 -0.74 -26.33 -0.61
C THR A 264 0.73 -26.79 -0.62
N ALA A 265 1.01 -27.92 -1.27
CA ALA A 265 2.39 -28.41 -1.43
C ALA A 265 3.24 -27.43 -2.25
N ILE A 266 2.71 -26.96 -3.38
CA ILE A 266 3.36 -25.97 -4.26
C ILE A 266 3.63 -24.65 -3.51
N GLU A 267 2.62 -24.09 -2.87
CA GLU A 267 2.71 -22.81 -2.16
C GLU A 267 3.72 -22.89 -1.00
N THR A 268 3.76 -24.03 -0.30
CA THR A 268 4.76 -24.28 0.75
C THR A 268 6.18 -24.20 0.18
N LYS A 269 6.43 -24.81 -0.99
CA LYS A 269 7.74 -24.73 -1.64
C LYS A 269 8.07 -23.35 -2.17
N CYS A 270 7.09 -22.59 -2.65
CA CYS A 270 7.33 -21.19 -2.99
C CYS A 270 7.73 -20.34 -1.78
N LYS A 271 7.16 -20.59 -0.59
CA LYS A 271 7.55 -19.91 0.67
C LYS A 271 8.99 -20.22 1.08
N GLU A 272 9.47 -21.44 0.81
CA GLU A 272 10.86 -21.83 1.04
C GLU A 272 11.83 -21.11 0.08
N ILE A 273 11.42 -20.91 -1.18
CA ILE A 273 12.26 -20.31 -2.22
C ILE A 273 12.38 -18.79 -2.07
N TYR A 274 11.30 -18.11 -1.74
CA TYR A 274 11.29 -16.64 -1.73
C TYR A 274 10.47 -16.07 -0.57
N GLN A 275 11.09 -15.13 0.15
CA GLN A 275 10.52 -14.49 1.35
C GLN A 275 10.57 -12.96 1.27
N GLY A 276 10.91 -12.39 0.12
CA GLY A 276 10.94 -10.94 -0.05
C GLY A 276 9.55 -10.32 0.05
N ALA A 277 9.47 -9.10 0.59
CA ALA A 277 8.23 -8.34 0.69
C ALA A 277 7.62 -8.06 -0.70
N THR A 278 6.29 -7.90 -0.73
CA THR A 278 5.57 -7.54 -1.96
C THR A 278 5.84 -6.08 -2.32
N THR A 279 6.50 -5.84 -3.45
CA THR A 279 6.82 -4.49 -3.94
C THR A 279 6.69 -4.41 -5.46
N ALA A 280 6.48 -3.20 -5.98
CA ALA A 280 6.42 -2.97 -7.43
C ALA A 280 7.70 -3.44 -8.15
N SER A 281 8.88 -3.21 -7.57
CA SER A 281 10.16 -3.61 -8.17
C SER A 281 10.34 -5.11 -8.20
N HIS A 282 9.99 -5.82 -7.13
CA HIS A 282 10.05 -7.28 -7.08
C HIS A 282 9.05 -7.94 -8.03
N ILE A 283 7.85 -7.39 -8.17
CA ILE A 283 6.87 -7.86 -9.16
C ILE A 283 7.46 -7.73 -10.58
N ARG A 284 7.92 -6.53 -10.96
CA ARG A 284 8.48 -6.30 -12.30
C ARG A 284 9.72 -7.14 -12.58
N ALA A 285 10.59 -7.31 -11.59
CA ALA A 285 11.75 -8.21 -11.70
C ALA A 285 11.32 -9.67 -11.90
N GLY A 286 10.31 -10.14 -11.17
CA GLY A 286 9.72 -11.46 -11.37
C GLY A 286 9.12 -11.63 -12.77
N LEU A 287 8.44 -10.61 -13.29
CA LEU A 287 7.83 -10.63 -14.63
C LEU A 287 8.92 -10.70 -15.72
N ALA A 288 9.98 -9.92 -15.57
CA ALA A 288 11.15 -10.00 -16.45
C ALA A 288 11.83 -11.38 -16.38
N GLY A 289 11.96 -11.94 -15.17
CA GLY A 289 12.44 -13.30 -14.95
C GLY A 289 11.59 -14.35 -15.67
N PHE A 290 10.26 -14.24 -15.58
CA PHE A 290 9.33 -15.10 -16.30
C PHE A 290 9.54 -15.03 -17.83
N VAL A 291 9.58 -13.82 -18.39
CA VAL A 291 9.79 -13.63 -19.84
C VAL A 291 11.13 -14.23 -20.28
N ALA A 292 12.18 -14.11 -19.46
CA ALA A 292 13.49 -14.68 -19.73
C ALA A 292 13.53 -16.22 -19.66
N ARG A 293 12.56 -16.86 -18.96
CA ARG A 293 12.43 -18.32 -18.90
C ARG A 293 11.55 -18.93 -19.97
N LEU A 294 10.80 -18.12 -20.72
CA LEU A 294 10.03 -18.63 -21.83
C LEU A 294 10.96 -19.22 -22.90
N GLN A 295 10.70 -20.48 -23.22
CA GLN A 295 11.32 -21.16 -24.33
C GLN A 295 10.57 -20.83 -25.63
N ARG A 296 11.30 -20.84 -26.73
CA ARG A 296 10.74 -20.61 -28.07
C ARG A 296 11.21 -21.70 -29.00
N ASP A 297 10.27 -22.35 -29.67
CA ASP A 297 10.56 -23.27 -30.76
C ASP A 297 10.16 -22.63 -32.08
N ALA A 298 11.17 -22.20 -32.85
CA ALA A 298 10.96 -21.56 -34.15
C ALA A 298 10.47 -22.54 -35.23
N SER A 299 10.54 -23.85 -34.99
CA SER A 299 10.04 -24.88 -35.90
C SER A 299 8.58 -25.28 -35.62
N ALA A 300 7.99 -24.78 -34.54
CA ALA A 300 6.61 -25.07 -34.17
C ALA A 300 5.63 -24.09 -34.83
N ASP A 301 4.50 -24.61 -35.34
CA ASP A 301 3.38 -23.76 -35.75
C ASP A 301 2.68 -23.19 -34.51
N ILE A 302 2.86 -21.89 -34.26
CA ILE A 302 2.25 -21.16 -33.13
C ILE A 302 0.71 -21.24 -33.09
N GLY A 303 0.06 -21.62 -34.18
CA GLY A 303 -1.39 -21.81 -34.25
C GLY A 303 -1.87 -23.15 -33.68
N SER A 304 -1.02 -24.17 -33.67
CA SER A 304 -1.40 -25.56 -33.35
C SER A 304 -0.51 -26.24 -32.32
N ASN A 305 0.72 -25.78 -32.16
CA ASN A 305 1.76 -26.36 -31.32
C ASN A 305 2.30 -25.36 -30.29
N ALA A 306 2.97 -25.88 -29.26
CA ALA A 306 3.65 -25.09 -28.25
C ALA A 306 4.94 -24.47 -28.84
N ALA A 307 4.80 -23.30 -29.45
CA ALA A 307 5.91 -22.50 -29.98
C ALA A 307 6.49 -21.54 -28.95
N VAL A 308 5.71 -21.12 -27.95
CA VAL A 308 6.18 -20.33 -26.79
C VAL A 308 5.66 -20.95 -25.52
N TYR A 309 6.55 -21.44 -24.66
CA TYR A 309 6.16 -22.23 -23.49
C TYR A 309 7.12 -22.07 -22.31
N LEU A 310 6.67 -22.49 -21.13
CA LEU A 310 7.48 -22.58 -19.91
C LEU A 310 7.55 -24.03 -19.46
N GLY A 311 8.75 -24.55 -19.19
CA GLY A 311 8.99 -25.94 -18.76
C GLY A 311 9.46 -26.84 -19.89
N GLN A 312 9.34 -28.16 -19.71
CA GLN A 312 9.75 -29.15 -20.70
C GLN A 312 8.62 -29.45 -21.69
N SER A 313 8.89 -29.33 -22.99
CA SER A 313 7.98 -29.80 -24.03
C SER A 313 8.47 -31.12 -24.64
N ASN A 314 7.56 -31.92 -25.18
CA ASN A 314 7.90 -33.06 -26.03
C ASN A 314 7.14 -32.94 -27.34
N THR A 315 7.84 -33.11 -28.47
CA THR A 315 7.27 -32.97 -29.82
C THR A 315 6.38 -31.73 -29.98
N GLN A 316 6.84 -30.58 -29.46
CA GLN A 316 6.12 -29.30 -29.52
C GLN A 316 4.74 -29.31 -28.81
N ALA A 317 4.57 -30.12 -27.77
CA ALA A 317 3.36 -30.20 -26.98
C ALA A 317 3.63 -30.29 -25.47
N CYS A 318 2.73 -29.72 -24.68
CA CYS A 318 2.66 -29.95 -23.24
C CYS A 318 1.88 -31.23 -22.98
N GLY A 319 2.60 -32.29 -22.63
CA GLY A 319 2.09 -33.64 -22.43
C GLY A 319 1.99 -34.01 -20.96
N ALA A 320 1.48 -35.22 -20.68
CA ALA A 320 1.23 -35.70 -19.33
C ALA A 320 2.46 -36.33 -18.63
N HIS A 321 3.45 -36.75 -19.42
CA HIS A 321 4.69 -37.37 -18.93
C HIS A 321 5.64 -36.33 -18.32
N ALA A 322 6.44 -36.72 -17.32
CA ALA A 322 7.38 -35.83 -16.62
C ALA A 322 8.34 -35.05 -17.54
N THR A 323 8.69 -35.61 -18.69
CA THR A 323 9.55 -35.00 -19.70
C THR A 323 8.84 -34.04 -20.66
N ALA A 324 7.53 -33.84 -20.48
CA ALA A 324 6.68 -33.02 -21.36
C ALA A 324 5.81 -32.03 -20.56
N LEU A 325 6.15 -31.77 -19.30
CA LEU A 325 5.40 -30.86 -18.45
C LEU A 325 5.76 -29.40 -18.75
N CYS A 326 4.85 -28.70 -19.42
CA CYS A 326 4.98 -27.28 -19.70
C CYS A 326 3.65 -26.54 -19.63
N VAL A 327 3.74 -25.22 -19.73
CA VAL A 327 2.64 -24.29 -19.94
C VAL A 327 2.74 -23.70 -21.34
N ASP A 328 1.75 -23.92 -22.20
CA ASP A 328 1.74 -23.37 -23.56
C ASP A 328 1.15 -21.95 -23.58
N TYR A 329 2.00 -20.96 -23.86
CA TYR A 329 1.66 -19.54 -23.98
C TYR A 329 1.55 -19.07 -25.43
N SER A 330 1.66 -19.96 -26.42
CA SER A 330 1.70 -19.60 -27.86
C SER A 330 0.57 -18.65 -28.29
N HIS A 331 -0.63 -18.84 -27.75
CA HIS A 331 -1.78 -17.98 -28.01
C HIS A 331 -1.60 -16.51 -27.60
N ALA A 332 -0.85 -16.25 -26.53
CA ALA A 332 -0.57 -14.91 -26.02
C ALA A 332 0.39 -14.14 -26.93
N PHE A 333 1.13 -14.86 -27.78
CA PHE A 333 2.12 -14.32 -28.72
C PHE A 333 1.70 -14.43 -30.19
N ARG A 334 0.61 -15.17 -30.49
CA ARG A 334 0.03 -15.29 -31.83
C ARG A 334 -0.66 -14.01 -32.30
N ASP A 335 -1.23 -13.24 -31.38
CA ASP A 335 -1.92 -11.99 -31.70
C ASP A 335 -0.90 -10.87 -32.00
N THR A 336 -0.91 -10.37 -33.23
CA THR A 336 -0.03 -9.27 -33.68
C THR A 336 -0.31 -7.97 -32.93
N THR A 337 -1.52 -7.81 -32.39
CA THR A 337 -1.87 -6.67 -31.53
C THR A 337 -1.46 -6.86 -30.08
N ARG A 338 -1.03 -8.07 -29.71
CA ARG A 338 -0.67 -8.52 -28.34
C ARG A 338 -1.80 -8.30 -27.31
N LYS A 339 -3.04 -8.09 -27.77
CA LYS A 339 -4.20 -7.87 -26.89
C LYS A 339 -4.53 -9.12 -26.09
N SER A 340 -4.29 -10.31 -26.64
CA SER A 340 -4.51 -11.61 -25.97
C SER A 340 -3.52 -11.97 -24.86
N GLY A 341 -2.47 -11.15 -24.62
CA GLY A 341 -1.36 -11.48 -23.68
C GLY A 341 -1.79 -12.07 -22.32
N VAL A 342 -0.87 -12.77 -21.66
CA VAL A 342 -1.08 -13.54 -20.41
C VAL A 342 -1.84 -12.73 -19.34
N TYR A 343 -2.98 -13.24 -18.86
CA TYR A 343 -3.87 -12.50 -17.96
C TYR A 343 -3.22 -12.21 -16.61
N TRP A 344 -2.67 -13.23 -15.92
CA TRP A 344 -2.05 -13.00 -14.61
C TRP A 344 -0.85 -12.06 -14.71
N TYR A 345 -0.12 -12.07 -15.84
CA TYR A 345 1.00 -11.16 -16.09
C TYR A 345 0.51 -9.71 -16.05
N LYS A 346 -0.57 -9.41 -16.80
CA LYS A 346 -1.17 -8.07 -16.85
C LYS A 346 -1.70 -7.62 -15.49
N GLN A 347 -2.27 -8.55 -14.71
CA GLN A 347 -2.74 -8.24 -13.36
C GLN A 347 -1.58 -7.87 -12.44
N LEU A 348 -0.45 -8.60 -12.49
CA LEU A 348 0.74 -8.27 -11.71
C LEU A 348 1.38 -6.94 -12.13
N ASP A 349 1.49 -6.69 -13.44
CA ASP A 349 2.03 -5.43 -13.96
C ASP A 349 1.19 -4.22 -13.49
N ALA A 350 -0.14 -4.32 -13.62
CA ALA A 350 -1.05 -3.30 -13.14
C ALA A 350 -1.05 -3.18 -11.60
N ALA A 351 -0.83 -4.28 -10.85
CA ALA A 351 -0.64 -4.22 -9.41
C ALA A 351 0.64 -3.46 -9.04
N ALA A 352 1.72 -3.64 -9.80
CA ALA A 352 2.97 -2.90 -9.57
C ALA A 352 2.76 -1.38 -9.76
N ASP A 353 1.96 -0.96 -10.74
CA ASP A 353 1.61 0.45 -10.93
C ASP A 353 0.78 1.03 -9.78
N ASP A 354 -0.18 0.25 -9.25
CA ASP A 354 -0.94 0.65 -8.06
C ASP A 354 -0.04 0.76 -6.82
N LEU A 355 0.97 -0.10 -6.68
CA LEU A 355 1.92 -0.05 -5.57
C LEU A 355 2.86 1.16 -5.66
N ASP A 356 3.28 1.55 -6.88
CA ASP A 356 4.01 2.81 -7.08
C ASP A 356 3.15 4.01 -6.73
N THR A 357 1.86 3.96 -7.06
CA THR A 357 0.89 5.00 -6.68
C THR A 357 0.73 5.08 -5.17
N LEU A 358 0.56 3.93 -4.48
CA LEU A 358 0.50 3.87 -3.02
C LEU A 358 1.76 4.46 -2.36
N ALA A 359 2.95 4.13 -2.88
CA ALA A 359 4.21 4.69 -2.38
C ALA A 359 4.24 6.22 -2.49
N LYS A 360 3.77 6.77 -3.62
CA LYS A 360 3.68 8.22 -3.84
C LYS A 360 2.70 8.88 -2.88
N GLU A 361 1.52 8.31 -2.71
CA GLU A 361 0.50 8.82 -1.77
C GLU A 361 1.01 8.81 -0.32
N GLN A 362 1.71 7.75 0.10
CA GLN A 362 2.33 7.68 1.43
C GLN A 362 3.46 8.70 1.61
N ALA A 363 4.26 8.94 0.57
CA ALA A 363 5.32 9.94 0.60
C ALA A 363 4.74 11.36 0.67
N ASP A 364 3.71 11.66 -0.12
CA ASP A 364 3.00 12.94 -0.10
C ASP A 364 2.35 13.19 1.27
N LEU A 365 1.65 12.21 1.82
CA LEU A 365 1.06 12.29 3.15
C LEU A 365 2.12 12.61 4.23
N LYS A 366 3.26 11.91 4.22
CA LYS A 366 4.37 12.19 5.14
C LYS A 366 4.91 13.61 4.98
N ASN A 367 5.01 14.11 3.75
CA ASN A 367 5.45 15.47 3.49
C ASN A 367 4.45 16.50 4.02
N ARG A 368 3.15 16.29 3.79
CA ARG A 368 2.09 17.21 4.24
C ARG A 368 1.88 17.16 5.75
N ILE A 369 2.16 16.03 6.43
CA ILE A 369 2.21 15.97 7.90
C ILE A 369 3.23 16.98 8.46
N ARG A 370 4.38 17.17 7.81
CA ARG A 370 5.37 18.19 8.25
C ARG A 370 4.84 19.62 8.16
N ASN A 371 3.90 19.90 7.27
CA ASN A 371 3.27 21.23 7.20
C ASN A 371 2.43 21.50 8.45
N LEU A 372 1.80 20.48 9.03
CA LEU A 372 1.06 20.60 10.29
C LEU A 372 2.00 20.94 11.46
N ASP A 373 3.19 20.33 11.50
CA ASP A 373 4.22 20.67 12.49
C ASP A 373 4.69 22.14 12.36
N ALA A 374 4.83 22.63 11.12
CA ALA A 374 5.18 24.03 10.86
C ALA A 374 4.10 25.01 11.37
N LEU A 375 2.81 24.70 11.18
CA LEU A 375 1.71 25.49 11.72
C LEU A 375 1.75 25.54 13.25
N ASN A 376 2.05 24.41 13.91
CA ASN A 376 2.20 24.38 15.37
C ASN A 376 3.37 25.25 15.86
N ILE A 377 4.50 25.28 15.14
CA ILE A 377 5.63 26.17 15.46
C ILE A 377 5.22 27.65 15.35
N GLN A 378 4.48 28.02 14.30
CA GLN A 378 3.97 29.38 14.14
C GLN A 378 2.98 29.76 15.25
N ALA A 379 2.08 28.85 15.64
CA ALA A 379 1.16 29.07 16.75
C ALA A 379 1.90 29.36 18.07
N ARG A 380 3.00 28.64 18.36
CA ARG A 380 3.86 28.90 19.53
C ARG A 380 4.50 30.29 19.48
N GLN A 381 4.89 30.78 18.31
CA GLN A 381 5.46 32.11 18.15
C GLN A 381 4.40 33.19 18.38
N LEU A 382 3.21 33.04 17.80
CA LEU A 382 2.10 33.98 18.02
C LEU A 382 1.70 34.04 19.49
N TYR A 383 1.63 32.91 20.20
CA TYR A 383 1.38 32.90 21.63
C TYR A 383 2.35 33.78 22.42
N LYS A 384 3.65 33.70 22.12
CA LYS A 384 4.69 34.52 22.77
C LYS A 384 4.51 36.00 22.43
N LEU A 385 4.16 36.33 21.19
CA LEU A 385 3.92 37.71 20.76
C LEU A 385 2.68 38.31 21.43
N ILE A 386 1.59 37.55 21.54
CA ILE A 386 0.37 37.96 22.26
C ILE A 386 0.69 38.20 23.74
N ALA A 387 1.44 37.28 24.37
CA ALA A 387 1.84 37.41 25.77
C ALA A 387 2.73 38.64 26.03
N ALA A 388 3.54 39.05 25.06
CA ALA A 388 4.50 40.16 25.16
C ALA A 388 3.96 41.51 24.63
N ALA A 389 2.76 41.54 24.04
CA ALA A 389 2.22 42.76 23.44
C ALA A 389 2.07 43.88 24.49
N PRO A 390 2.50 45.12 24.18
CA PRO A 390 2.49 46.21 25.15
C PRO A 390 1.07 46.57 25.55
N THR A 391 0.80 46.68 26.85
CA THR A 391 -0.48 47.17 27.38
C THR A 391 -0.50 48.69 27.36
N ALA A 392 -1.68 49.31 27.25
CA ALA A 392 -1.85 50.77 27.14
C ALA A 392 -1.15 51.57 28.26
N THR A 393 -0.92 50.96 29.43
CA THR A 393 -0.18 51.55 30.54
C THR A 393 1.32 51.71 30.26
N ALA A 394 1.94 50.86 29.45
CA ALA A 394 3.36 50.91 29.12
C ALA A 394 3.70 51.99 28.08
N VAL A 395 2.77 52.27 27.16
CA VAL A 395 2.93 53.32 26.14
C VAL A 395 2.88 54.71 26.81
N ALA A 396 2.01 54.89 27.81
CA ALA A 396 1.89 56.14 28.56
C ALA A 396 3.15 56.49 29.38
N SER A 397 3.91 55.49 29.84
CA SER A 397 5.19 55.71 30.53
C SER A 397 6.33 56.13 29.60
N SER A 398 6.27 55.79 28.30
CA SER A 398 7.29 56.18 27.32
C SER A 398 7.12 57.62 26.78
N THR A 399 5.91 58.16 26.84
CA THR A 399 5.62 59.54 26.37
C THR A 399 5.89 60.61 27.43
N ASN A 400 6.00 60.23 28.71
CA ASN A 400 6.19 61.18 29.82
C ASN A 400 7.66 61.48 30.18
N THR A 401 8.63 61.06 29.37
CA THR A 401 10.07 61.33 29.63
C THR A 401 10.70 62.42 28.76
N ASN A 402 9.93 63.14 27.92
CA ASN A 402 10.48 64.17 27.02
C ASN A 402 10.02 65.62 27.29
N SER A 403 9.52 65.93 28.49
CA SER A 403 9.12 67.30 28.85
C SER A 403 9.84 67.82 30.10
N GLN A 404 11.15 67.65 30.22
CA GLN A 404 11.99 68.45 31.11
C GLN A 404 13.41 68.59 30.53
N ASN A 405 13.62 69.59 29.67
CA ASN A 405 14.82 70.44 29.61
C ASN A 405 14.78 71.36 28.39
N ALA A 406 14.11 72.49 28.54
CA ALA A 406 14.45 73.73 27.84
C ALA A 406 13.84 74.88 28.65
N ASN A 407 14.61 75.42 29.60
CA ASN A 407 14.61 76.83 30.03
C ASN A 407 15.59 77.04 31.20
N THR A 408 16.79 77.48 30.85
CA THR A 408 17.85 78.20 31.60
C THR A 408 19.08 78.07 30.68
N GLU A 409 19.62 79.09 30.02
CA GLU A 409 19.75 80.54 30.21
C GLU A 409 19.60 81.29 28.89
#